data_AF-A0A162DAR8-F1
#
_entry.id   AF-A0A162DAR8-F1
#
_cell.length_a   1.000
_cell.length_b   1.000
_cell.length_c   1.000
_cell.angle_alpha   90.00
_cell.angle_beta   90.00
_cell.angle_gamma   90.00
#
_symmetry.space_group_name_H-M   'P 1'
#
loop_
_entity.id
_entity.type
_entity.pdbx_description
1 polymer ?
#
loop_
_entity_poly.entity_id
_entity_poly.type
_entity_poly.pdbx_seq_one_letter_code
_entity_poly.pdbx_strand_id
1 'polypeptide(L)' 'MIPNTIGRLQRLKVLYLGGNCLTDIPAEVGQLARLQALVLAENQLQNILWLLCNK' A
#
# COMPACT_ATOMS: atom_id res chain seq x y z
N MET A 1 10.74 -2.84 -1.21
CA MET A 1 10.29 -1.89 -0.17
C MET A 1 9.66 -0.69 -0.85
N ILE A 2 8.50 -0.22 -0.38
CA ILE A 2 7.81 0.96 -0.94
C ILE A 2 8.33 2.21 -0.21
N PRO A 3 8.70 3.30 -0.92
CA PRO A 3 9.09 4.54 -0.27
C PRO A 3 7.93 5.19 0.49
N ASN A 4 8.19 5.72 1.69
CA ASN A 4 7.22 6.47 2.48
C ASN A 4 6.67 7.71 1.75
N THR A 5 7.40 8.22 0.74
CA THR A 5 6.95 9.33 -0.10
C THR A 5 5.75 8.99 -0.99
N ILE A 6 5.36 7.71 -1.08
CA ILE A 6 4.17 7.27 -1.82
C ILE A 6 2.90 8.02 -1.38
N GLY A 7 2.78 8.35 -0.10
CA GLY A 7 1.64 9.09 0.46
C GLY A 7 1.43 10.49 -0.14
N ARG A 8 2.43 11.04 -0.84
CA ARG A 8 2.31 12.33 -1.54
C ARG A 8 1.53 12.25 -2.85
N LEU A 9 1.26 11.05 -3.36
CA LEU A 9 0.54 10.86 -4.62
C LEU A 9 -0.99 11.01 -4.44
N GLN A 10 -1.42 12.21 -4.07
CA GLN A 10 -2.82 12.58 -3.73
C GLN A 10 -3.83 12.45 -4.87
N ARG A 11 -3.39 12.06 -6.07
CA ARG A 11 -4.24 11.80 -7.24
C ARG A 11 -4.15 10.34 -7.73
N LEU A 12 -3.34 9.51 -7.09
CA LEU A 12 -3.19 8.11 -7.46
C LEU A 12 -4.51 7.38 -7.19
N LYS A 13 -5.07 6.77 -8.24
CA LYS A 13 -6.31 5.99 -8.16
C LYS A 13 -6.06 4.50 -8.08
N VAL A 14 -4.96 4.03 -8.67
CA VAL A 14 -4.64 2.61 -8.73
C VAL A 14 -3.17 2.41 -8.46
N LEU A 15 -2.86 1.45 -7.58
CA LEU A 15 -1.50 1.04 -7.23
C LEU A 15 -1.37 -0.48 -7.41
N TYR A 16 -0.65 -0.91 -8.43
CA TYR A 16 -0.35 -2.32 -8.69
C TYR A 16 1.05 -2.66 -8.17
N LEU A 17 1.10 -3.61 -7.25
CA LEU A 17 2.35 -4.09 -6.63
C LEU A 17 2.36 -5.62 -6.54
N GLY A 18 1.48 -6.30 -7.28
CA GLY A 18 1.41 -7.77 -7.26
C GLY A 18 2.68 -8.43 -7.81
N GLY A 19 2.97 -9.64 -7.35
CA GLY A 19 4.12 -10.43 -7.83
C GLY A 19 5.48 -9.88 -7.41
N ASN A 20 5.56 -9.23 -6.24
CA ASN A 20 6.79 -8.66 -5.71
C ASN A 20 7.23 -9.37 -4.42
N CYS A 21 8.41 -9.04 -3.92
CA CYS A 21 8.91 -9.55 -2.63
C CYS A 21 8.65 -8.55 -1.49
N LEU A 22 7.49 -7.88 -1.47
CA LEU A 22 7.17 -6.96 -0.38
C LEU A 22 6.88 -7.75 0.90
N THR A 23 7.57 -7.39 1.98
CA THR A 23 7.37 -7.95 3.32
C THR A 23 6.49 -7.08 4.20
N ASP A 24 6.36 -5.79 3.85
CA ASP A 24 5.56 -4.81 4.58
C ASP A 24 5.06 -3.69 3.63
N ILE A 25 4.08 -2.92 4.10
CA ILE A 25 3.51 -1.76 3.42
C ILE A 25 3.59 -0.55 4.37
N PRO A 26 4.20 0.56 3.93
CA PRO A 26 4.31 1.75 4.76
C PRO A 26 2.93 2.34 5.05
N ALA A 27 2.73 2.86 6.27
CA ALA A 27 1.47 3.46 6.70
C ALA A 27 1.05 4.64 5.80
N GLU A 28 2.01 5.28 5.13
CA GLU A 28 1.81 6.36 4.17
C GLU A 28 0.98 5.94 2.94
N VAL A 29 0.83 4.64 2.64
CA VAL A 29 -0.17 4.18 1.66
C VAL A 29 -1.59 4.56 2.08
N GLY A 30 -1.87 4.65 3.39
CA GLY A 30 -3.13 5.16 3.92
C GLY A 30 -3.38 6.65 3.66
N GLN A 31 -2.34 7.43 3.30
CA GLN A 31 -2.49 8.85 2.93
C GLN A 31 -2.97 9.05 1.49
N LEU A 32 -3.07 7.98 0.69
CA LEU A 32 -3.54 8.02 -0.69
C LEU A 32 -5.07 8.20 -0.74
N ALA A 33 -5.53 9.42 -0.43
CA ALA A 33 -6.95 9.74 -0.26
C ALA A 33 -7.84 9.48 -1.49
N ARG A 34 -7.25 9.30 -2.67
CA ARG A 34 -7.97 9.01 -3.93
C ARG A 34 -7.73 7.59 -4.45
N LEU A 35 -7.06 6.73 -3.69
CA LEU A 35 -6.81 5.36 -4.10
C LEU A 35 -8.12 4.58 -4.10
N GLN A 36 -8.40 3.95 -5.23
CA GLN A 36 -9.60 3.15 -5.48
C GLN A 36 -9.27 1.66 -5.56
N ALA A 37 -8.05 1.33 -6.00
CA ALA A 37 -7.59 -0.04 -6.11
C ALA A 37 -6.12 -0.18 -5.69
N LEU A 38 -5.86 -1.16 -4.83
CA LEU A 38 -4.53 -1.54 -4.38
C LEU A 38 -4.39 -3.06 -4.57
N VAL A 39 -3.45 -3.46 -5.44
CA VAL A 39 -3.21 -4.88 -5.74
C VAL A 39 -1.87 -5.31 -5.15
N LEU A 40 -1.94 -6.28 -4.24
CA LEU A 40 -0.81 -6.76 -3.44
C LEU A 40 -0.63 -8.28 -3.51
N ALA A 41 -1.43 -8.97 -4.34
CA ALA A 41 -1.36 -10.41 -4.49
C ALA A 41 0.07 -10.87 -4.81
N GLU A 42 0.42 -12.10 -4.42
CA GLU A 42 1.75 -12.66 -4.71
C GLU A 42 2.90 -11.82 -4.13
N ASN A 43 2.73 -11.36 -2.88
CA ASN A 43 3.79 -10.77 -2.05
C ASN A 43 4.04 -11.59 -0.79
N GLN A 44 5.08 -11.24 -0.03
CA GLN A 44 5.49 -11.92 1.21
C GLN A 44 5.03 -11.15 2.46
N LEU A 45 3.86 -10.51 2.38
CA LEU A 45 3.33 -9.67 3.46
C LEU A 45 2.95 -10.55 4.66
N GLN A 46 3.67 -10.40 5.78
CA GLN A 46 3.47 -11.24 6.96
C GLN A 46 2.42 -10.68 7.94
N ASN A 47 1.95 -9.44 7.73
CA ASN A 47 1.04 -8.80 8.66
C ASN A 47 -0.05 -8.02 7.91
N ILE A 48 -1.26 -8.59 7.87
CA ILE A 48 -2.43 -7.97 7.23
C ILE A 48 -3.18 -7.00 8.16
N LEU A 49 -2.73 -6.85 9.42
CA LEU A 49 -3.34 -5.97 10.42
C LEU A 49 -3.42 -4.49 10.01
N TRP A 50 -2.59 -4.06 9.04
CA TRP A 50 -2.51 -2.67 8.58
C TRP A 50 -3.85 -2.11 8.05
N LEU A 51 -4.75 -2.96 7.55
CA LEU A 51 -6.09 -2.56 7.06
C LEU A 51 -7.08 -2.20 8.18
N LEU A 52 -6.86 -2.66 9.42
CA LEU A 52 -7.80 -2.47 10.52
C LEU A 52 -7.45 -1.28 11.44
N CYS A 53 -6.18 -0.82 11.43
CA CYS A 53 -5.69 0.18 12.39
C CYS A 53 -5.60 1.61 11.86
N ASN A 54 -5.76 1.87 10.55
CA ASN A 54 -5.83 3.24 10.01
C ASN A 54 -7.26 3.80 10.12
N LYS A 55 -7.67 4.14 11.35
CA LYS A 55 -8.75 5.10 11.63
C LYS A 55 -8.19 6.51 11.77
#